data_AF-A0A6I5HGW3-F1
#
_entry.id   AF-A0A6I5HGW3-F1
#
_cell.length_a   1.000
_cell.length_b   1.000
_cell.length_c   1.000
_cell.angle_alpha   90.00
_cell.angle_beta   90.00
_cell.angle_gamma   90.00
#
_symmetry.space_group_name_H-M   'P 1'
#
loop_
_entity.id
_entity.type
_entity.pdbx_description
1 polymer ?
#
loop_
_entity_poly.entity_id
_entity_poly.type
_entity_poly.pdbx_seq_one_letter_code
_entity_poly.pdbx_strand_id
1 'polypeptide(L)'
;MQEHLDALEERMQQLQQAMRSAQLARDSEQVRQLRAELRRTQRAWDALFEQAEDTEETSADDGTRRILSENKPAGQPPVVLPAREQVHQVLTLLAVPAAPKLISTVHEAFFAGALAPSRLTSLRRDEERSYRSAPGARPYYLCPALTSDLLSPARGLLTVSTWPLEQRIVGPLSARVHFLTGALNIADAADRVSGGTLPLPARHLLLHYARNIPGAQPPAPHPTEAGLPIDLTLLRRAAQDELALHATSDSTTRTQAAARARRQLDDAGLLFGGSFQSARRLRSVP
;
A
#
# COMPACT_ATOMS: atom_id res chain seq x y z
N MET A 1 27.90 7.46 13.97
CA MET A 1 26.60 6.90 13.56
C MET A 1 26.64 6.50 12.08
N GLN A 2 26.98 7.41 11.16
CA GLN A 2 27.12 7.12 9.72
C GLN A 2 28.10 5.97 9.40
N GLU A 3 29.33 5.99 9.91
CA GLU A 3 30.31 4.90 9.68
C GLU A 3 29.82 3.52 10.14
N HIS A 4 28.95 3.48 11.16
CA HIS A 4 28.38 2.24 11.69
C HIS A 4 27.18 1.75 10.86
N LEU A 5 26.48 2.65 10.15
CA LEU A 5 25.42 2.32 9.21
C LEU A 5 25.99 1.81 7.89
N ASP A 6 27.04 2.46 7.38
CA ASP A 6 27.74 2.07 6.15
C ASP A 6 28.34 0.66 6.30
N ALA A 7 28.97 0.37 7.46
CA ALA A 7 29.49 -0.95 7.77
C ALA A 7 28.41 -2.05 7.83
N LEU A 8 27.19 -1.71 8.28
CA LEU A 8 26.06 -2.65 8.29
C LEU A 8 25.49 -2.89 6.89
N GLU A 9 25.44 -1.87 6.04
CA GLU A 9 25.00 -1.98 4.65
C GLU A 9 25.97 -2.84 3.82
N GLU A 10 27.27 -2.58 3.93
CA GLU A 10 28.31 -3.41 3.31
C GLU A 10 28.19 -4.88 3.77
N ARG A 11 27.95 -5.10 5.06
CA ARG A 11 27.75 -6.45 5.61
C ARG A 11 26.50 -7.13 5.03
N MET A 12 25.39 -6.41 4.85
CA MET A 12 24.18 -6.96 4.22
C MET A 12 24.42 -7.34 2.76
N GLN A 13 25.13 -6.52 2.00
CA GLN A 13 25.47 -6.79 0.60
C GLN A 13 26.38 -8.03 0.49
N GLN A 14 27.39 -8.15 1.35
CA GLN A 14 28.27 -9.33 1.42
C GLN A 14 27.48 -10.62 1.74
N LEU A 15 26.55 -10.57 2.70
CA LEU A 15 25.71 -11.72 3.07
C LEU A 15 24.78 -12.14 1.92
N GLN A 16 24.22 -11.19 1.17
CA GLN A 16 23.40 -11.48 0.00
C GLN A 16 24.20 -12.07 -1.17
N GLN A 17 25.45 -11.64 -1.36
CA GLN A 17 26.36 -12.23 -2.34
C GLN A 17 26.76 -13.67 -1.95
N ALA A 18 27.10 -13.90 -0.67
CA ALA A 18 27.41 -15.22 -0.14
C ALA A 18 26.21 -16.18 -0.19
N MET A 19 24.98 -15.67 -0.02
CA MET A 19 23.77 -16.49 -0.19
C MET A 19 23.58 -16.94 -1.64
N ARG A 20 23.88 -16.08 -2.62
CA ARG A 20 23.78 -16.42 -4.05
C ARG A 20 24.82 -17.48 -4.43
N SER A 21 26.05 -17.39 -3.93
CA SER A 21 27.08 -18.41 -4.18
C SER A 21 26.74 -19.74 -3.50
N ALA A 22 26.25 -19.73 -2.26
CA ALA A 22 25.82 -20.95 -1.55
C ALA A 22 24.61 -21.63 -2.23
N GLN A 23 23.70 -20.86 -2.82
CA GLN A 23 22.59 -21.40 -3.63
C GLN A 23 23.08 -22.07 -4.92
N LEU A 24 24.06 -21.48 -5.61
CA LEU A 24 24.69 -22.08 -6.79
C LEU A 24 25.43 -23.37 -6.44
N ALA A 25 26.07 -23.44 -5.28
CA ALA A 25 26.73 -24.63 -4.75
C ALA A 25 25.75 -25.69 -4.15
N ARG A 26 24.44 -25.40 -4.11
CA ARG A 26 23.39 -26.23 -3.49
C ARG A 26 23.64 -26.59 -2.01
N ASP A 27 24.38 -25.76 -1.27
CA ASP A 27 24.62 -25.96 0.15
C ASP A 27 23.47 -25.37 0.99
N SER A 28 22.54 -26.25 1.38
CA SER A 28 21.33 -25.86 2.13
C SER A 28 21.59 -25.48 3.59
N GLU A 29 22.65 -25.99 4.21
CA GLU A 29 23.04 -25.65 5.58
C GLU A 29 23.65 -24.24 5.60
N GLN A 30 24.55 -23.95 4.66
CA GLN A 30 25.19 -22.65 4.52
C GLN A 30 24.17 -21.54 4.21
N VAL A 31 23.17 -21.79 3.35
CA VAL A 31 22.08 -20.83 3.09
C VAL A 31 21.25 -20.56 4.34
N ARG A 32 21.01 -21.55 5.20
CA ARG A 32 20.24 -21.38 6.44
C ARG A 32 20.97 -20.50 7.44
N GLN A 33 22.29 -20.70 7.58
CA GLN A 33 23.16 -19.89 8.45
C GLN A 33 23.24 -18.44 7.96
N LEU A 34 23.49 -18.22 6.67
CA LEU A 34 23.55 -16.88 6.08
C LEU A 34 22.22 -16.12 6.21
N ARG A 35 21.07 -16.81 6.10
CA ARG A 35 19.74 -16.21 6.35
C ARG A 35 19.55 -15.79 7.81
N ALA A 36 20.08 -16.56 8.76
CA ALA A 36 20.00 -16.20 10.18
C ALA A 36 20.87 -14.99 10.50
N GLU A 37 22.06 -14.92 9.89
CA GLU A 37 22.97 -13.79 10.03
C GLU A 37 22.41 -12.52 9.41
N LEU A 38 21.86 -12.59 8.18
CA LEU A 38 21.21 -11.46 7.53
C LEU A 38 20.06 -10.89 8.38
N ARG A 39 19.25 -11.75 9.00
CA ARG A 39 18.18 -11.31 9.91
C ARG A 39 18.71 -10.63 11.17
N ARG A 40 19.89 -11.02 11.67
CA ARG A 40 20.51 -10.35 12.84
C ARG A 40 21.06 -8.99 12.45
N THR A 41 21.73 -8.88 11.30
CA THR A 41 22.23 -7.61 10.77
C THR A 41 21.09 -6.63 10.47
N GLN A 42 19.99 -7.11 9.90
CA GLN A 42 18.78 -6.31 9.68
C GLN A 42 18.17 -5.78 10.99
N ARG A 43 18.06 -6.63 12.03
CA ARG A 43 17.56 -6.17 13.34
C ARG A 43 18.47 -5.16 14.01
N ALA A 44 19.79 -5.32 13.88
CA ALA A 44 20.75 -4.36 14.41
C ALA A 44 20.65 -3.01 13.67
N TRP A 45 20.37 -3.03 12.37
CA TRP A 45 20.10 -1.85 11.57
C TRP A 45 18.78 -1.17 11.99
N ASP A 46 17.70 -1.93 12.15
CA ASP A 46 16.39 -1.43 12.59
C ASP A 46 16.48 -0.76 13.99
N ALA A 47 17.20 -1.37 14.93
CA ALA A 47 17.37 -0.83 16.30
C ALA A 47 18.11 0.51 16.35
N LEU A 48 19.00 0.78 15.39
CA LEU A 48 19.70 2.08 15.30
C LEU A 48 18.78 3.21 14.79
N PHE A 49 17.73 2.87 14.04
CA PHE A 49 16.71 3.83 13.61
C PHE A 49 15.67 4.09 14.71
N GLU A 50 15.25 3.07 15.46
CA GLU A 50 14.35 3.24 16.61
C GLU A 50 14.96 4.18 17.67
N GLN A 51 16.28 4.12 17.90
CA GLN A 51 16.98 5.03 18.82
C GLN A 51 17.05 6.49 18.32
N ALA A 52 17.01 6.72 17.00
CA ALA A 52 16.99 8.05 16.42
C ALA A 52 15.60 8.70 16.55
N GLU A 53 14.52 7.90 16.41
CA GLU A 53 13.14 8.35 16.60
C GLU A 53 12.85 8.71 18.07
N ASP A 54 13.37 7.94 19.04
CA ASP A 54 13.23 8.24 20.47
C ASP A 54 13.95 9.54 20.90
N THR A 55 15.02 9.92 20.19
CA THR A 55 15.80 11.15 20.51
C THR A 55 15.06 12.41 20.03
N GLU A 56 14.28 12.31 18.95
CA GLU A 56 13.48 13.43 18.40
C GLU A 56 12.16 13.66 19.17
N GLU A 57 11.54 12.62 19.74
CA GLU A 57 10.31 12.76 20.54
C GLU A 57 10.54 13.42 21.93
N THR A 58 11.78 13.51 22.40
CA THR A 58 12.12 14.12 23.70
C THR A 58 12.45 15.63 23.62
N SER A 59 12.45 16.22 22.42
CA SER A 59 12.92 17.61 22.19
C SER A 59 11.86 18.54 21.61
N ALA A 60 10.59 18.35 21.95
CA ALA A 60 9.50 19.22 21.51
C ALA A 60 8.85 19.98 22.69
N ASP A 61 9.60 20.88 23.30
CA ASP A 61 9.07 22.03 24.05
C ASP A 61 10.03 23.23 23.85
N ASP A 62 9.64 24.16 22.99
CA ASP A 62 9.69 25.63 23.20
C ASP A 62 9.60 26.42 21.86
N GLY A 63 8.54 27.24 21.78
CA GLY A 63 8.58 28.65 21.37
C GLY A 63 9.34 29.15 20.13
N THR A 64 8.53 29.56 19.13
CA THR A 64 8.59 30.89 18.49
C THR A 64 9.74 31.26 17.52
N ARG A 65 9.33 31.46 16.25
CA ARG A 65 9.90 32.33 15.17
C ARG A 65 11.35 32.09 14.73
N ARG A 66 11.54 32.00 13.40
CA ARG A 66 12.08 33.08 12.53
C ARG A 66 12.33 32.55 11.10
N ILE A 67 11.53 33.01 10.12
CA ILE A 67 11.92 33.82 8.93
C ILE A 67 12.85 33.12 7.92
N LEU A 68 12.34 33.05 6.67
CA LEU A 68 12.99 33.04 5.36
C LEU A 68 14.51 32.81 5.33
N SER A 69 14.93 31.73 4.67
CA SER A 69 16.27 31.65 4.06
C SER A 69 16.20 30.82 2.79
N GLU A 70 16.28 31.51 1.66
CA GLU A 70 16.85 30.95 0.43
C GLU A 70 18.27 30.48 0.73
N ASN A 71 18.52 29.18 0.62
CA ASN A 71 19.82 28.65 0.22
C ASN A 71 19.70 27.16 -0.10
N LYS A 72 19.95 26.81 -1.36
CA LYS A 72 20.31 25.45 -1.74
C LYS A 72 21.78 25.22 -1.35
N PRO A 73 22.09 24.10 -0.67
CA PRO A 73 23.30 23.39 -1.01
C PRO A 73 23.09 21.87 -1.16
N ALA A 74 24.16 21.23 -1.63
CA ALA A 74 24.27 19.88 -2.15
C ALA A 74 23.75 18.74 -1.24
N GLY A 75 23.26 17.68 -1.88
CA GLY A 75 23.40 16.30 -1.39
C GLY A 75 22.53 15.90 -0.20
N GLN A 76 21.29 16.39 -0.11
CA GLN A 76 20.32 15.79 0.81
C GLN A 76 20.03 14.35 0.37
N PRO A 77 20.18 13.34 1.24
CA PRO A 77 19.64 12.02 0.96
C PRO A 77 18.14 12.15 0.68
N PRO A 78 17.57 11.36 -0.26
CA PRO A 78 16.16 11.48 -0.59
C PRO A 78 15.36 11.35 0.70
N VAL A 79 14.54 12.36 1.02
CA VAL A 79 13.64 12.33 2.17
C VAL A 79 12.68 11.16 1.95
N VAL A 80 12.96 10.04 2.61
CA VAL A 80 12.10 8.86 2.54
C VAL A 80 10.87 9.18 3.40
N LEU A 81 9.73 9.37 2.74
CA LEU A 81 8.48 9.62 3.42
C LEU A 81 8.20 8.50 4.44
N PRO A 82 7.58 8.79 5.60
CA PRO A 82 7.15 7.76 6.53
C PRO A 82 6.26 6.73 5.84
N ALA A 83 6.30 5.46 6.30
CA ALA A 83 5.53 4.37 5.69
C ALA A 83 4.01 4.70 5.58
N ARG A 84 3.46 5.46 6.54
CA ARG A 84 2.08 5.94 6.50
C ARG A 84 1.81 6.83 5.28
N GLU A 85 2.69 7.81 5.02
CA GLU A 85 2.55 8.74 3.91
C GLU A 85 2.74 8.02 2.56
N GLN A 86 3.67 7.07 2.48
CA GLN A 86 3.85 6.22 1.30
C GLN A 86 2.57 5.41 0.99
N VAL A 87 1.94 4.81 2.01
CA VAL A 87 0.67 4.09 1.84
C VAL A 87 -0.45 5.04 1.40
N HIS A 88 -0.53 6.21 2.01
CA HIS A 88 -1.53 7.22 1.68
C HIS A 88 -1.40 7.68 0.22
N GLN A 89 -0.17 7.92 -0.27
CA GLN A 89 0.09 8.25 -1.68
C GLN A 89 -0.39 7.15 -2.63
N VAL A 90 -0.08 5.90 -2.32
CA VAL A 90 -0.49 4.76 -3.15
C VAL A 90 -2.00 4.57 -3.15
N LEU A 91 -2.66 4.66 -1.99
CA LEU A 91 -4.12 4.58 -1.90
C LEU A 91 -4.79 5.75 -2.64
N THR A 92 -4.21 6.94 -2.58
CA THR A 92 -4.68 8.11 -3.34
C THR A 92 -4.59 7.87 -4.84
N LEU A 93 -3.50 7.27 -5.32
CA LEU A 93 -3.34 6.88 -6.73
C LEU A 93 -4.37 5.80 -7.12
N LEU A 94 -4.48 4.74 -6.33
CA LEU A 94 -5.37 3.61 -6.65
C LEU A 94 -6.86 3.99 -6.55
N ALA A 95 -7.21 4.93 -5.67
CA ALA A 95 -8.57 5.36 -5.34
C ALA A 95 -9.53 4.20 -4.95
N VAL A 96 -8.98 3.06 -4.53
CA VAL A 96 -9.73 1.88 -4.08
C VAL A 96 -9.05 1.21 -2.90
N PRO A 97 -9.80 0.50 -2.05
CA PRO A 97 -9.23 -0.36 -1.02
C PRO A 97 -8.22 -1.35 -1.59
N ALA A 98 -7.02 -1.40 -0.99
CA ALA A 98 -5.91 -2.18 -1.52
C ALA A 98 -5.23 -3.04 -0.46
N ALA A 99 -4.70 -4.18 -0.89
CA ALA A 99 -3.93 -5.08 -0.04
C ALA A 99 -2.46 -4.64 0.06
N PRO A 100 -1.76 -4.93 1.18
CA PRO A 100 -0.34 -4.60 1.38
C PRO A 100 0.56 -4.94 0.19
N LYS A 101 0.36 -6.11 -0.43
CA LYS A 101 1.14 -6.55 -1.58
C LYS A 101 0.97 -5.62 -2.79
N LEU A 102 -0.28 -5.26 -3.12
CA LEU A 102 -0.56 -4.34 -4.23
C LEU A 102 0.00 -2.95 -3.92
N ILE A 103 -0.14 -2.48 -2.68
CA ILE A 103 0.40 -1.19 -2.24
C ILE A 103 1.92 -1.13 -2.48
N SER A 104 2.65 -2.15 -2.01
CA SER A 104 4.10 -2.24 -2.24
C SER A 104 4.47 -2.29 -3.72
N THR A 105 3.75 -3.07 -4.54
CA THR A 105 4.02 -3.16 -5.99
C THR A 105 3.74 -1.84 -6.71
N VAL A 106 2.69 -1.12 -6.36
CA VAL A 106 2.36 0.20 -6.94
C VAL A 106 3.35 1.25 -6.46
N HIS A 107 3.78 1.19 -5.20
CA HIS A 107 4.84 2.05 -4.67
C HIS A 107 6.12 1.90 -5.50
N GLU A 108 6.60 0.67 -5.67
CA GLU A 108 7.79 0.36 -6.47
C GLU A 108 7.66 0.78 -7.95
N ALA A 109 6.44 0.76 -8.49
CA ALA A 109 6.18 1.12 -9.89
C ALA A 109 6.19 2.63 -10.16
N PHE A 110 5.72 3.45 -9.21
CA PHE A 110 5.42 4.87 -9.47
C PHE A 110 6.11 5.84 -8.52
N PHE A 111 6.72 5.36 -7.44
CA PHE A 111 7.31 6.19 -6.39
C PHE A 111 8.75 5.76 -6.09
N ALA A 112 9.53 6.68 -5.51
CA ALA A 112 10.91 6.40 -5.13
C ALA A 112 10.96 5.62 -3.79
N GLY A 113 11.82 4.60 -3.73
CA GLY A 113 12.06 3.80 -2.53
C GLY A 113 11.22 2.51 -2.46
N ALA A 114 11.62 1.62 -1.55
CA ALA A 114 10.96 0.35 -1.34
C ALA A 114 10.05 0.40 -0.10
N LEU A 115 8.79 0.01 -0.27
CA LEU A 115 7.84 -0.14 0.83
C LEU A 115 7.66 -1.62 1.17
N ALA A 116 8.30 -2.09 2.24
CA ALA A 116 8.20 -3.49 2.68
C ALA A 116 6.77 -3.81 3.20
N PRO A 117 6.08 -4.85 2.69
CA PRO A 117 4.72 -5.19 3.11
C PRO A 117 4.58 -5.49 4.61
N SER A 118 5.65 -5.95 5.26
CA SER A 118 5.67 -6.26 6.70
C SER A 118 5.40 -5.03 7.58
N ARG A 119 5.89 -3.84 7.16
CA ARG A 119 5.68 -2.57 7.85
C ARG A 119 4.20 -2.15 7.92
N LEU A 120 3.35 -2.73 7.07
CA LEU A 120 1.92 -2.41 6.99
C LEU A 120 1.07 -3.17 8.02
N THR A 121 1.64 -4.17 8.69
CA THR A 121 0.90 -5.01 9.65
C THR A 121 0.75 -4.34 11.02
N SER A 122 1.79 -3.65 11.50
CA SER A 122 1.75 -2.84 12.74
C SER A 122 0.91 -1.59 12.55
N LEU A 123 1.09 -0.91 11.41
CA LEU A 123 0.44 0.36 11.05
C LEU A 123 -1.05 0.38 11.35
N ARG A 124 -1.79 -0.68 10.98
CA ARG A 124 -3.25 -0.74 11.21
C ARG A 124 -3.64 -0.68 12.69
N ARG A 125 -2.87 -1.34 13.56
CA ARG A 125 -3.13 -1.34 15.02
C ARG A 125 -2.76 0.00 15.64
N ASP A 126 -1.69 0.60 15.15
CA ASP A 126 -1.20 1.88 15.65
C ASP A 126 -2.14 3.03 15.26
N GLU A 127 -2.71 2.97 14.05
CA GLU A 127 -3.75 3.89 13.59
C GLU A 127 -5.03 3.81 14.43
N GLU A 128 -5.51 2.60 14.72
CA GLU A 128 -6.68 2.42 15.59
C GLU A 128 -6.41 2.91 17.01
N ARG A 129 -5.24 2.58 17.57
CA ARG A 129 -4.85 3.04 18.91
C ARG A 129 -4.77 4.57 18.96
N SER A 130 -4.13 5.18 17.95
CA SER A 130 -3.99 6.63 17.84
C SER A 130 -5.33 7.33 17.70
N TYR A 131 -6.27 6.77 16.93
CA TYR A 131 -7.62 7.33 16.84
C TYR A 131 -8.36 7.25 18.17
N ARG A 132 -8.32 6.09 18.84
CA ARG A 132 -9.03 5.90 20.12
C ARG A 132 -8.47 6.78 21.24
N SER A 133 -7.17 7.07 21.24
CA SER A 133 -6.55 7.96 22.23
C SER A 133 -6.86 9.43 21.98
N ALA A 134 -6.93 9.86 20.72
CA ALA A 134 -7.19 11.25 20.35
C ALA A 134 -7.93 11.33 18.99
N PRO A 135 -9.27 11.19 18.99
CA PRO A 135 -10.06 11.25 17.76
C PRO A 135 -9.90 12.60 17.07
N GLY A 136 -9.57 12.59 15.77
CA GLY A 136 -9.42 13.81 14.96
C GLY A 136 -8.08 14.54 15.15
N ALA A 137 -7.14 14.01 15.94
CA ALA A 137 -5.81 14.61 16.10
C ALA A 137 -4.95 14.53 14.83
N ARG A 138 -5.32 13.66 13.87
CA ARG A 138 -4.63 13.50 12.58
C ARG A 138 -5.55 13.92 11.44
N PRO A 139 -5.00 14.46 10.33
CA PRO A 139 -5.80 14.88 9.17
C PRO A 139 -6.49 13.72 8.46
N TYR A 140 -5.92 12.53 8.55
CA TYR A 140 -6.49 11.28 8.08
C TYR A 140 -5.98 10.11 8.93
N TYR A 141 -6.68 8.99 8.84
CA TYR A 141 -6.28 7.71 9.40
C TYR A 141 -6.28 6.63 8.32
N LEU A 142 -5.32 5.73 8.39
CA LEU A 142 -5.36 4.51 7.58
C LEU A 142 -6.21 3.47 8.31
N CYS A 143 -7.29 3.06 7.68
CA CYS A 143 -8.29 2.19 8.30
C CYS A 143 -8.55 0.95 7.44
N PRO A 144 -8.96 -0.18 8.04
CA PRO A 144 -9.36 -1.33 7.26
C PRO A 144 -10.57 -1.01 6.38
N ALA A 145 -10.68 -1.66 5.22
CA ALA A 145 -11.97 -1.75 4.57
C ALA A 145 -12.95 -2.53 5.46
N LEU A 146 -14.25 -2.28 5.34
CA LEU A 146 -15.29 -3.00 6.10
C LEU A 146 -16.04 -3.98 5.21
N THR A 147 -16.35 -5.18 5.69
CA THR A 147 -17.17 -6.12 4.92
C THR A 147 -18.63 -5.69 4.92
N SER A 148 -19.30 -5.79 3.77
CA SER A 148 -20.70 -5.33 3.64
C SER A 148 -21.69 -6.13 4.49
N ASP A 149 -21.39 -7.38 4.80
CA ASP A 149 -22.25 -8.32 5.51
C ASP A 149 -22.20 -8.14 7.04
N LEU A 150 -20.99 -8.12 7.60
CA LEU A 150 -20.74 -8.09 9.05
C LEU A 150 -20.32 -6.71 9.55
N LEU A 151 -20.03 -5.77 8.67
CA LEU A 151 -19.46 -4.45 9.00
C LEU A 151 -18.20 -4.59 9.88
N SER A 152 -17.47 -5.67 9.64
CA SER A 152 -16.25 -6.04 10.33
C SER A 152 -15.04 -5.74 9.45
N PRO A 153 -13.83 -5.59 10.01
CA PRO A 153 -12.63 -5.36 9.20
C PRO A 153 -12.41 -6.44 8.16
N ALA A 154 -12.43 -6.06 6.88
CA ALA A 154 -12.04 -6.90 5.79
C ALA A 154 -10.57 -7.29 5.94
N ARG A 155 -10.28 -8.57 5.67
CA ARG A 155 -8.94 -9.11 5.87
C ARG A 155 -7.96 -8.48 4.88
N GLY A 156 -6.98 -7.75 5.41
CA GLY A 156 -5.82 -7.30 4.66
C GLY A 156 -6.11 -6.25 3.59
N LEU A 157 -7.18 -5.47 3.71
CA LEU A 157 -7.46 -4.32 2.85
C LEU A 157 -7.35 -3.03 3.67
N LEU A 158 -6.62 -2.05 3.13
CA LEU A 158 -6.43 -0.72 3.71
C LEU A 158 -7.16 0.34 2.88
N THR A 159 -7.62 1.38 3.57
CA THR A 159 -8.37 2.53 3.05
C THR A 159 -7.97 3.80 3.80
N VAL A 160 -8.44 4.95 3.35
CA VAL A 160 -8.19 6.26 3.99
C VAL A 160 -9.49 6.79 4.59
N SER A 161 -9.47 7.24 5.84
CA SER A 161 -10.66 7.69 6.59
C SER A 161 -11.41 8.86 5.94
N THR A 162 -10.75 9.64 5.10
CA THR A 162 -11.31 10.77 4.36
C THR A 162 -12.22 10.34 3.20
N TRP A 163 -12.18 9.06 2.80
CA TRP A 163 -13.08 8.54 1.78
C TRP A 163 -14.50 8.36 2.33
N PRO A 164 -15.53 8.56 1.48
CA PRO A 164 -16.89 8.18 1.80
C PRO A 164 -16.97 6.74 2.30
N LEU A 165 -17.82 6.49 3.30
CA LEU A 165 -17.94 5.18 3.95
C LEU A 165 -18.27 4.07 2.93
N GLU A 166 -19.08 4.38 1.93
CA GLU A 166 -19.45 3.49 0.83
C GLU A 166 -18.21 3.01 0.07
N GLN A 167 -17.21 3.87 -0.13
CA GLN A 167 -15.96 3.53 -0.82
C GLN A 167 -15.02 2.69 0.06
N ARG A 168 -15.21 2.72 1.38
CA ARG A 168 -14.44 1.92 2.34
C ARG A 168 -15.07 0.56 2.63
N ILE A 169 -16.29 0.29 2.15
CA ILE A 169 -16.96 -1.00 2.31
C ILE A 169 -16.65 -1.90 1.11
N VAL A 170 -16.50 -3.21 1.34
CA VAL A 170 -16.34 -4.23 0.30
C VAL A 170 -17.49 -5.23 0.34
N GLY A 171 -18.13 -5.41 -0.81
CA GLY A 171 -19.13 -6.43 -1.08
C GLY A 171 -18.64 -7.50 -2.06
N PRO A 172 -19.54 -8.40 -2.50
CA PRO A 172 -19.20 -9.55 -3.33
C PRO A 172 -18.53 -9.18 -4.67
N LEU A 173 -18.94 -8.06 -5.28
CA LEU A 173 -18.40 -7.60 -6.56
C LEU A 173 -17.23 -6.62 -6.41
N SER A 174 -16.96 -6.13 -5.20
CA SER A 174 -15.99 -5.04 -4.99
C SER A 174 -14.57 -5.44 -5.37
N ALA A 175 -14.19 -6.71 -5.18
CA ALA A 175 -12.87 -7.17 -5.60
C ALA A 175 -12.64 -6.98 -7.12
N ARG A 176 -13.66 -7.27 -7.94
CA ARG A 176 -13.55 -7.08 -9.40
C ARG A 176 -13.63 -5.61 -9.79
N VAL A 177 -14.56 -4.86 -9.20
CA VAL A 177 -14.66 -3.41 -9.41
C VAL A 177 -13.36 -2.70 -9.04
N HIS A 178 -12.76 -3.00 -7.88
CA HIS A 178 -11.49 -2.41 -7.45
C HIS A 178 -10.33 -2.82 -8.36
N PHE A 179 -10.32 -4.05 -8.88
CA PHE A 179 -9.32 -4.47 -9.86
C PHE A 179 -9.42 -3.62 -11.14
N LEU A 180 -10.62 -3.44 -11.68
CA LEU A 180 -10.86 -2.66 -12.90
C LEU A 180 -10.57 -1.16 -12.69
N THR A 181 -11.05 -0.57 -11.60
CA THR A 181 -10.77 0.83 -11.24
C THR A 181 -9.27 1.05 -11.00
N GLY A 182 -8.59 0.12 -10.31
CA GLY A 182 -7.14 0.15 -10.13
C GLY A 182 -6.40 0.12 -11.48
N ALA A 183 -6.85 -0.72 -12.42
CA ALA A 183 -6.27 -0.77 -13.77
C ALA A 183 -6.34 0.58 -14.49
N LEU A 184 -7.51 1.26 -14.43
CA LEU A 184 -7.70 2.58 -15.02
C LEU A 184 -6.77 3.62 -14.41
N ASN A 185 -6.72 3.69 -13.08
CA ASN A 185 -5.90 4.67 -12.38
C ASN A 185 -4.39 4.45 -12.58
N ILE A 186 -3.96 3.18 -12.66
CA ILE A 186 -2.58 2.81 -12.98
C ILE A 186 -2.23 3.15 -14.44
N ALA A 187 -3.15 2.92 -15.38
CA ALA A 187 -2.95 3.31 -16.79
C ALA A 187 -2.85 4.84 -16.93
N ASP A 188 -3.70 5.60 -16.22
CA ASP A 188 -3.64 7.06 -16.22
C ASP A 188 -2.36 7.59 -15.53
N ALA A 189 -1.89 6.91 -14.47
CA ALA A 189 -0.61 7.25 -13.85
C ALA A 189 0.57 6.96 -14.77
N ALA A 190 0.53 5.85 -15.51
CA ALA A 190 1.55 5.49 -16.49
C ALA A 190 1.66 6.56 -17.59
N ASP A 191 0.54 7.01 -18.15
CA ASP A 191 0.50 8.11 -19.13
C ASP A 191 1.15 9.40 -18.63
N ARG A 192 0.92 9.76 -17.36
CA ARG A 192 1.49 10.99 -16.77
C ARG A 192 3.01 10.90 -16.59
N VAL A 193 3.53 9.70 -16.35
CA VAL A 193 4.98 9.46 -16.24
C VAL A 193 5.61 9.36 -17.65
N SER A 194 4.82 9.10 -18.69
CA SER A 194 5.27 8.93 -20.07
C SER A 194 5.65 10.24 -20.76
N GLY A 195 6.79 10.80 -20.33
CA GLY A 195 7.74 11.54 -21.18
C GLY A 195 8.94 10.68 -21.63
N GLY A 196 8.87 9.36 -21.43
CA GLY A 196 9.90 8.35 -21.71
C GLY A 196 9.43 6.90 -21.48
N THR A 197 10.36 5.94 -21.47
CA THR A 197 10.09 4.50 -21.28
C THR A 197 9.60 4.19 -19.86
N LEU A 198 8.49 3.46 -19.74
CA LEU A 198 7.92 3.05 -18.44
C LEU A 198 8.92 2.19 -17.63
N PRO A 199 9.04 2.41 -16.30
CA PRO A 199 9.80 1.52 -15.43
C PRO A 199 9.31 0.08 -15.52
N LEU A 200 10.24 -0.88 -15.40
CA LEU A 200 9.92 -2.31 -15.50
C LEU A 200 8.83 -2.77 -14.51
N PRO A 201 8.81 -2.33 -13.23
CA PRO A 201 7.74 -2.73 -12.31
C PRO A 201 6.36 -2.22 -12.75
N ALA A 202 6.25 -0.98 -13.25
CA ALA A 202 5.00 -0.43 -13.79
C ALA A 202 4.53 -1.23 -15.01
N ARG A 203 5.46 -1.58 -15.91
CA ARG A 203 5.20 -2.40 -17.09
C ARG A 203 4.69 -3.80 -16.72
N HIS A 204 5.30 -4.46 -15.74
CA HIS A 204 4.83 -5.77 -15.24
C HIS A 204 3.43 -5.69 -14.63
N LEU A 205 3.16 -4.63 -13.87
CA LEU A 205 1.85 -4.40 -13.25
C LEU A 205 0.76 -4.23 -14.31
N LEU A 206 1.00 -3.40 -15.34
CA LEU A 206 0.09 -3.20 -16.45
C LEU A 206 -0.15 -4.49 -17.26
N LEU A 207 0.91 -5.29 -17.51
CA LEU A 207 0.77 -6.60 -18.16
C LEU A 207 -0.06 -7.56 -17.31
N HIS A 208 0.07 -7.52 -15.98
CA HIS A 208 -0.78 -8.31 -15.09
C HIS A 208 -2.25 -7.93 -15.24
N TYR A 209 -2.58 -6.63 -15.24
CA TYR A 209 -3.95 -6.17 -15.47
C TYR A 209 -4.47 -6.60 -16.83
N ALA A 210 -3.73 -6.32 -17.90
CA ALA A 210 -4.17 -6.59 -19.26
C ALA A 210 -4.39 -8.10 -19.52
N ARG A 211 -3.65 -8.99 -18.85
CA ARG A 211 -3.88 -10.45 -18.93
C ARG A 211 -5.15 -10.92 -18.21
N ASN A 212 -5.63 -10.16 -17.23
CA ASN A 212 -6.77 -10.53 -16.37
C ASN A 212 -8.04 -9.71 -16.67
N ILE A 213 -8.03 -8.92 -17.76
CA ILE A 213 -9.18 -8.18 -18.25
C ILE A 213 -9.47 -8.68 -19.67
N PRO A 214 -10.61 -9.35 -19.91
CA PRO A 214 -11.01 -9.78 -21.24
C PRO A 214 -11.02 -8.60 -22.22
N GLY A 215 -10.42 -8.79 -23.40
CA GLY A 215 -10.34 -7.75 -24.43
C GLY A 215 -9.23 -6.71 -24.21
N ALA A 216 -8.46 -6.76 -23.11
CA ALA A 216 -7.35 -5.84 -22.85
C ALA A 216 -6.02 -6.23 -23.50
N GLN A 217 -5.98 -7.33 -24.27
CA GLN A 217 -4.81 -7.76 -25.03
C GLN A 217 -5.08 -7.67 -26.53
N PRO A 218 -4.09 -7.24 -27.34
CA PRO A 218 -4.24 -7.30 -28.78
C PRO A 218 -4.37 -8.76 -29.25
N PRO A 219 -5.12 -9.03 -30.34
CA PRO A 219 -5.36 -10.39 -30.83
C PRO A 219 -4.09 -11.18 -31.18
N ALA A 220 -3.04 -10.47 -31.60
CA ALA A 220 -1.72 -11.02 -31.89
C ALA A 220 -0.65 -10.10 -31.27
N PRO A 221 -0.23 -10.36 -30.02
CA PRO A 221 0.82 -9.59 -29.39
C PRO A 221 2.16 -9.90 -30.09
N HIS A 222 2.71 -8.94 -30.83
CA HIS A 222 4.04 -9.08 -31.42
C HIS A 222 5.10 -8.55 -30.43
N PRO A 223 6.05 -9.38 -29.97
CA PRO A 223 7.14 -8.92 -29.12
C PRO A 223 8.00 -7.89 -29.85
N THR A 224 8.33 -6.80 -29.19
CA THR A 224 9.35 -5.83 -29.64
C THR A 224 10.66 -6.07 -28.87
N GLU A 225 11.74 -5.39 -29.24
CA GLU A 225 12.99 -5.40 -28.46
C GLU A 225 12.78 -4.92 -27.00
N ALA A 226 11.78 -4.04 -26.77
CA ALA A 226 11.34 -3.61 -25.45
C ALA A 226 10.37 -4.59 -24.76
N GLY A 227 10.11 -5.76 -25.36
CA GLY A 227 9.16 -6.79 -24.94
C GLY A 227 7.75 -6.60 -25.52
N LEU A 228 6.75 -7.26 -24.93
CA LEU A 228 5.35 -7.17 -25.37
C LEU A 228 4.80 -5.73 -25.28
N PRO A 229 4.29 -5.12 -26.36
CA PRO A 229 3.70 -3.78 -26.27
C PRO A 229 2.48 -3.77 -25.33
N ILE A 230 2.31 -2.69 -24.59
CA ILE A 230 1.12 -2.47 -23.75
C ILE A 230 0.29 -1.39 -24.42
N ASP A 231 -0.90 -1.74 -24.86
CA ASP A 231 -1.87 -0.78 -25.37
C ASP A 231 -2.74 -0.27 -24.21
N LEU A 232 -2.36 0.90 -23.67
CA LEU A 232 -3.08 1.53 -22.56
C LEU A 232 -4.50 1.97 -22.96
N THR A 233 -4.74 2.23 -24.24
CA THR A 233 -6.06 2.61 -24.75
C THR A 233 -6.97 1.39 -24.75
N LEU A 234 -6.48 0.26 -25.28
CA LEU A 234 -7.22 -1.00 -25.27
C LEU A 234 -7.49 -1.49 -23.84
N LEU A 235 -6.49 -1.41 -22.95
CA LEU A 235 -6.65 -1.74 -21.54
C LEU A 235 -7.75 -0.91 -20.87
N ARG A 236 -7.75 0.42 -21.07
CA ARG A 236 -8.77 1.30 -20.48
C ARG A 236 -10.16 0.99 -20.99
N ARG A 237 -10.30 0.83 -22.31
CA ARG A 237 -11.59 0.49 -22.93
C ARG A 237 -12.14 -0.82 -22.37
N ALA A 238 -11.34 -1.88 -22.39
CA ALA A 238 -11.75 -3.19 -21.88
C ALA A 238 -12.12 -3.13 -20.39
N ALA A 239 -11.35 -2.40 -19.58
CA ALA A 239 -11.65 -2.22 -18.16
C ALA A 239 -12.94 -1.41 -17.94
N GLN A 240 -13.20 -0.37 -18.72
CA GLN A 240 -14.43 0.43 -18.67
C GLN A 240 -15.66 -0.36 -19.09
N ASP A 241 -15.56 -1.12 -20.19
CA ASP A 241 -16.65 -1.95 -20.72
C ASP A 241 -17.09 -2.98 -19.66
N GLU A 242 -16.14 -3.64 -19.00
CA GLU A 242 -16.46 -4.59 -17.94
C GLU A 242 -16.93 -3.90 -16.65
N LEU A 243 -16.34 -2.75 -16.29
CA LEU A 243 -16.72 -2.00 -15.09
C LEU A 243 -18.20 -1.57 -15.16
N ALA A 244 -18.68 -1.20 -16.35
CA ALA A 244 -20.08 -0.87 -16.59
C ALA A 244 -21.06 -2.01 -16.25
N LEU A 245 -20.61 -3.28 -16.32
CA LEU A 245 -21.44 -4.44 -15.97
C LEU A 245 -21.61 -4.62 -14.45
N HIS A 246 -20.66 -4.14 -13.65
CA HIS A 246 -20.59 -4.45 -12.22
C HIS A 246 -20.79 -3.24 -11.31
N ALA A 247 -20.47 -2.03 -11.77
CA ALA A 247 -20.39 -0.83 -10.93
C ALA A 247 -21.70 -0.51 -10.18
N THR A 248 -22.86 -0.60 -10.84
CA THR A 248 -24.15 -0.27 -10.23
C THR A 248 -24.55 -1.25 -9.13
N SER A 249 -24.37 -2.55 -9.35
CA SER A 249 -24.71 -3.60 -8.37
C SER A 249 -23.77 -3.54 -7.16
N ASP A 250 -22.49 -3.30 -7.40
CA ASP A 250 -21.49 -3.10 -6.36
C ASP A 250 -21.78 -1.85 -5.52
N SER A 251 -22.01 -0.70 -6.17
CA SER A 251 -22.29 0.57 -5.47
C SER A 251 -23.58 0.51 -4.65
N THR A 252 -24.62 -0.16 -5.17
CA THR A 252 -25.88 -0.40 -4.45
C THR A 252 -25.62 -1.19 -3.16
N THR A 253 -24.87 -2.28 -3.25
CA THR A 253 -24.52 -3.12 -2.09
C THR A 253 -23.75 -2.33 -1.04
N ARG A 254 -22.73 -1.57 -1.47
CA ARG A 254 -21.90 -0.76 -0.57
C ARG A 254 -22.68 0.39 0.07
N THR A 255 -23.57 1.04 -0.68
CA THR A 255 -24.43 2.12 -0.18
C THR A 255 -25.40 1.62 0.89
N GLN A 256 -26.06 0.48 0.64
CA GLN A 256 -26.94 -0.14 1.63
C GLN A 256 -26.17 -0.55 2.90
N ALA A 257 -24.97 -1.09 2.76
CA ALA A 257 -24.12 -1.43 3.88
C ALA A 257 -23.63 -0.20 4.67
N ALA A 258 -23.26 0.89 3.99
CA ALA A 258 -22.90 2.15 4.64
C ALA A 258 -24.06 2.73 5.44
N ALA A 259 -25.28 2.68 4.89
CA ALA A 259 -26.48 3.09 5.61
C ALA A 259 -26.73 2.24 6.87
N ARG A 260 -26.50 0.91 6.81
CA ARG A 260 -26.55 0.05 8.01
C ARG A 260 -25.48 0.42 9.02
N ALA A 261 -24.24 0.62 8.58
CA ALA A 261 -23.11 0.97 9.44
C ALA A 261 -23.36 2.26 10.22
N ARG A 262 -23.84 3.32 9.56
CA ARG A 262 -24.19 4.59 10.23
C ARG A 262 -25.26 4.45 11.33
N ARG A 263 -26.10 3.43 11.26
CA ARG A 263 -27.13 3.16 12.29
C ARG A 263 -26.64 2.26 13.42
N GLN A 264 -25.57 1.50 13.21
CA GLN A 264 -25.18 0.38 14.08
C GLN A 264 -23.81 0.55 14.74
N LEU A 265 -22.93 1.36 14.16
CA LEU A 265 -21.57 1.56 14.63
C LEU A 265 -21.39 2.97 15.20
N ASP A 266 -20.55 3.06 16.22
CA ASP A 266 -20.01 4.31 16.72
C ASP A 266 -18.93 4.87 15.77
N ASP A 267 -18.43 6.08 16.03
CA ASP A 267 -17.45 6.75 15.15
C ASP A 267 -16.18 5.91 14.95
N ALA A 268 -15.70 5.26 16.01
CA ALA A 268 -14.57 4.33 15.92
C ALA A 268 -14.91 3.11 15.06
N GLY A 269 -16.10 2.52 15.23
CA GLY A 269 -16.58 1.40 14.41
C GLY A 269 -16.78 1.78 12.94
N LEU A 270 -17.19 3.02 12.64
CA LEU A 270 -17.30 3.50 11.25
C LEU A 270 -15.94 3.56 10.54
N LEU A 271 -14.83 3.62 11.28
CA LEU A 271 -13.48 3.56 10.73
C LEU A 271 -12.88 2.16 10.81
N PHE A 272 -12.95 1.52 11.97
CA PHE A 272 -12.21 0.30 12.30
C PHE A 272 -13.09 -0.95 12.44
N GLY A 273 -14.39 -0.83 12.16
CA GLY A 273 -15.36 -1.93 12.17
C GLY A 273 -15.89 -2.30 13.57
N GLY A 274 -17.02 -2.99 13.58
CA GLY A 274 -17.62 -3.49 14.82
C GLY A 274 -16.84 -4.65 15.43
N SER A 275 -16.83 -4.76 16.76
CA SER A 275 -16.33 -5.96 17.44
C SER A 275 -17.20 -7.17 17.08
N PHE A 276 -16.61 -8.37 16.96
CA PHE A 276 -17.31 -9.62 16.62
C PHE A 276 -18.56 -9.89 17.51
N GLN A 277 -18.59 -9.37 18.74
CA GLN A 277 -19.75 -9.49 19.64
C GLN A 277 -20.95 -8.65 19.19
N SER A 278 -20.71 -7.52 18.53
CA SER A 278 -21.74 -6.66 17.92
C SER A 278 -22.33 -7.34 16.67
N ALA A 279 -21.48 -7.97 15.85
CA ALA A 279 -21.90 -8.75 14.68
C ALA A 279 -22.80 -9.95 15.02
N ARG A 280 -22.63 -10.56 16.20
CA ARG A 280 -23.50 -11.65 16.68
C ARG A 280 -24.90 -11.19 17.09
N ARG A 281 -25.05 -9.96 17.59
CA ARG A 281 -26.38 -9.36 17.89
C ARG A 281 -27.14 -8.96 16.62
N LEU A 282 -26.43 -8.67 15.53
CA LEU A 282 -27.04 -8.32 14.25
C LEU A 282 -27.70 -9.50 13.52
N ARG A 283 -27.33 -10.75 13.86
CA ARG A 283 -28.02 -11.95 13.35
C ARG A 283 -29.23 -12.37 14.18
N SER A 284 -29.45 -11.75 15.34
CA SER A 284 -30.52 -12.15 16.27
C SER A 284 -31.71 -11.20 16.30
N VAL A 285 -31.77 -10.21 15.41
CA VAL A 285 -32.98 -9.41 15.20
C VAL A 285 -33.75 -10.04 14.04
N PRO A 286 -34.93 -10.66 14.29
CA PRO A 286 -35.76 -11.27 13.26
C PRO A 286 -36.34 -10.24 12.28
#